data_AF-A0A969CKJ4-F1
#
_entry.id   AF-A0A969CKJ4-F1
#
_cell.length_a   1.000
_cell.length_b   1.000
_cell.length_c   1.000
_cell.angle_alpha   90.00
_cell.angle_beta   90.00
_cell.angle_gamma   90.00
#
_symmetry.space_group_name_H-M   'P 1'
#
loop_
_entity.id
_entity.type
_entity.pdbx_description
1 polymer ?
#
loop_
_entity_poly.entity_id
_entity_poly.type
_entity_poly.pdbx_seq_one_letter_code
_entity_poly.pdbx_strand_id
1 'polypeptide(L)'
;MPIYSASYFERQNHHGLLISISRSQPQSFQVDSRLPFLAPSQALLEDWKKTQLTEAGYTLRYRQQLQEAWPQVSSWLASLSLEVNCTLLCWEKKGEFCHRNLAMSMIRKHRPDCYGGRDMPVIPGLGCPKCQSILIPGVDQSYCLRCREWRITPTSA
;
A
#
# COMPACT_ATOMS: atom_id res chain seq x y z
N MET A 1 0.49 -10.06 -5.65
CA MET A 1 -0.72 -9.40 -6.14
C MET A 1 -0.29 -7.98 -6.32
N PRO A 2 -0.19 -7.37 -7.50
CA PRO A 2 0.04 -5.94 -7.53
C PRO A 2 -1.06 -5.21 -6.75
N ILE A 3 -0.65 -4.46 -5.73
CA ILE A 3 -1.47 -3.72 -4.79
C ILE A 3 -1.42 -2.27 -5.21
N TYR A 4 -2.58 -1.76 -5.54
CA TYR A 4 -2.86 -0.37 -5.84
C TYR A 4 -3.57 0.29 -4.66
N SER A 5 -3.68 1.61 -4.68
CA SER A 5 -4.51 2.31 -3.72
C SER A 5 -5.22 3.48 -4.38
N ALA A 6 -6.49 3.68 -4.07
CA ALA A 6 -7.30 4.74 -4.65
C ALA A 6 -8.38 5.22 -3.68
N SER A 7 -9.00 6.35 -3.99
CA SER A 7 -10.28 6.73 -3.36
C SER A 7 -11.40 5.82 -3.88
N TYR A 8 -12.45 5.61 -3.10
CA TYR A 8 -13.71 5.06 -3.61
C TYR A 8 -14.25 5.82 -4.84
N PHE A 9 -13.93 7.12 -4.95
CA PHE A 9 -14.48 7.99 -5.99
C PHE A 9 -13.58 8.12 -7.23
N GLU A 10 -12.39 7.52 -7.24
CA GLU A 10 -11.41 7.59 -8.33
C GLU A 10 -11.39 6.27 -9.11
N ARG A 11 -12.53 5.91 -9.72
CA ARG A 11 -12.74 4.61 -10.39
C ARG A 11 -11.72 4.31 -11.50
N GLN A 12 -11.20 5.34 -12.15
CA GLN A 12 -10.15 5.21 -13.16
C GLN A 12 -8.83 4.63 -12.62
N ASN A 13 -8.64 4.65 -11.30
CA ASN A 13 -7.46 4.11 -10.61
C ASN A 13 -7.78 2.78 -9.88
N HIS A 14 -8.87 2.12 -10.24
CA HIS A 14 -9.28 0.84 -9.64
C HIS A 14 -8.77 -0.32 -10.50
N HIS A 15 -8.04 -1.23 -9.86
CA HIS A 15 -7.40 -2.38 -10.49
C HIS A 15 -7.76 -3.66 -9.74
N GLY A 16 -8.34 -4.62 -10.45
CA GLY A 16 -8.67 -5.94 -9.92
C GLY A 16 -9.61 -5.88 -8.72
N LEU A 17 -9.31 -6.67 -7.68
CA LEU A 17 -10.15 -6.79 -6.48
C LEU A 17 -10.19 -5.48 -5.68
N LEU A 18 -11.38 -5.03 -5.33
CA LEU A 18 -11.63 -3.83 -4.54
C LEU A 18 -11.68 -4.19 -3.06
N ILE A 19 -10.70 -3.73 -2.30
CA ILE A 19 -10.54 -4.07 -0.89
C ILE A 19 -10.65 -2.81 -0.04
N SER A 20 -11.64 -2.76 0.85
CA SER A 20 -11.78 -1.65 1.79
C SER A 20 -10.74 -1.73 2.91
N ILE A 21 -10.04 -0.63 3.15
CA ILE A 21 -9.18 -0.43 4.33
C ILE A 21 -9.68 0.73 5.20
N SER A 22 -10.95 1.10 5.06
CA SER A 22 -11.61 2.14 5.85
C SER A 22 -12.57 1.54 6.86
N ARG A 23 -12.83 2.27 7.96
CA ARG A 23 -13.86 1.87 8.94
C ARG A 23 -15.27 1.87 8.36
N SER A 24 -15.51 2.69 7.35
CA SER A 24 -16.77 2.79 6.62
C SER A 24 -16.52 2.81 5.11
N GLN A 25 -17.58 2.55 4.34
CA GLN A 25 -17.59 2.66 2.89
C GLN A 25 -18.86 3.43 2.44
N PRO A 26 -18.87 4.04 1.24
CA PRO A 26 -20.07 4.65 0.70
C PRO A 26 -21.19 3.61 0.55
N GLN A 27 -22.43 4.00 0.87
CA GLN A 27 -23.57 3.07 0.92
C GLN A 27 -23.85 2.35 -0.40
N SER A 28 -23.62 3.01 -1.53
CA SER A 28 -23.80 2.45 -2.87
C SER A 28 -22.55 1.80 -3.46
N PHE A 29 -21.47 1.68 -2.69
CA PHE A 29 -20.21 1.12 -3.16
C PHE A 29 -20.04 -0.31 -2.68
N GLN A 30 -19.85 -1.25 -3.61
CA GLN A 30 -19.55 -2.66 -3.31
C GLN A 30 -18.04 -2.89 -3.35
N VAL A 31 -17.56 -3.71 -2.42
CA VAL A 31 -16.14 -4.12 -2.32
C VAL A 31 -16.11 -5.64 -2.25
N ASP A 32 -15.06 -6.24 -2.79
CA ASP A 32 -14.86 -7.69 -2.76
C ASP A 32 -14.44 -8.19 -1.37
N SER A 33 -13.72 -7.35 -0.61
CA SER A 33 -13.27 -7.70 0.74
C SER A 33 -12.98 -6.47 1.60
N ARG A 34 -12.71 -6.72 2.89
CA ARG A 34 -12.35 -5.69 3.88
C ARG A 34 -11.17 -6.15 4.73
N LEU A 35 -10.23 -5.25 4.99
CA LEU A 35 -9.08 -5.50 5.87
C LEU A 35 -9.14 -4.53 7.07
N PRO A 36 -9.95 -4.84 8.09
CA PRO A 36 -10.16 -3.93 9.22
C PRO A 36 -8.89 -3.67 10.03
N PHE A 37 -7.90 -4.57 10.00
CA PHE A 37 -6.60 -4.40 10.65
C PHE A 37 -5.69 -3.38 9.94
N LEU A 38 -6.03 -2.95 8.72
CA LEU A 38 -5.41 -1.81 8.05
C LEU A 38 -6.20 -0.51 8.25
N ALA A 39 -7.41 -0.57 8.84
CA ALA A 39 -8.20 0.62 9.10
C ALA A 39 -7.71 1.35 10.37
N PRO A 40 -7.64 2.68 10.37
CA PRO A 40 -7.36 3.46 11.58
C PRO A 40 -8.37 3.14 12.69
N SER A 41 -7.94 3.20 13.96
CA SER A 41 -8.89 3.12 15.08
C SER A 41 -9.87 4.28 15.06
N GLN A 42 -11.03 4.07 15.68
CA GLN A 42 -11.99 5.13 15.90
C GLN A 42 -11.39 6.28 16.73
N ALA A 43 -10.67 5.97 17.82
CA ALA A 43 -10.01 6.98 18.64
C ALA A 43 -9.03 7.84 17.81
N LEU A 44 -8.20 7.22 16.96
CA LEU A 44 -7.28 7.95 16.09
C LEU A 44 -8.02 8.89 15.12
N LEU A 45 -9.13 8.43 14.52
CA LEU A 45 -9.91 9.26 13.61
C LEU A 45 -10.65 10.39 14.33
N GLU A 46 -11.13 10.16 15.54
CA GLU A 46 -11.77 11.19 16.36
C GLU A 46 -10.79 12.30 16.73
N ASP A 47 -9.59 11.94 17.18
CA ASP A 47 -8.54 12.89 17.54
C ASP A 47 -8.06 13.69 16.32
N TRP A 48 -7.96 13.04 15.15
CA TRP A 48 -7.67 13.70 13.88
C TRP A 48 -8.75 14.73 13.49
N LYS A 49 -10.02 14.32 13.53
CA LYS A 49 -11.16 15.19 13.19
C LYS A 49 -11.33 16.37 14.14
N LYS A 50 -10.98 16.20 15.41
CA LYS A 50 -10.99 17.26 16.42
C LYS A 50 -9.76 18.17 16.33
N THR A 51 -8.90 18.01 15.31
CA THR A 51 -7.64 18.76 15.12
C THR A 51 -6.67 18.66 16.30
N GLN A 52 -6.77 17.57 17.08
CA GLN A 52 -5.90 17.31 18.24
C GLN A 52 -4.60 16.60 17.85
N LEU A 53 -4.42 16.31 16.57
CA LEU A 53 -3.25 15.63 16.03
C LEU A 53 -2.71 16.35 14.81
N THR A 54 -1.39 16.47 14.76
CA THR A 54 -0.65 16.79 13.54
C THR A 54 -0.54 15.54 12.65
N GLU A 55 -0.21 15.71 11.37
CA GLU A 55 0.05 14.58 10.45
C GLU A 55 1.15 13.63 10.98
N ALA A 56 2.18 14.21 11.60
CA ALA A 56 3.25 13.44 12.24
C ALA A 56 2.73 12.62 13.43
N GLY A 57 1.90 13.23 14.28
CA GLY A 57 1.26 12.54 15.41
C GLY A 57 0.32 11.42 14.95
N TYR A 58 -0.47 11.67 13.90
CA TYR A 58 -1.32 10.65 13.28
C TYR A 58 -0.47 9.48 12.76
N THR A 59 0.59 9.78 12.02
CA THR A 59 1.47 8.78 11.41
C THR A 59 2.13 7.88 12.45
N LEU A 60 2.60 8.46 13.57
CA LEU A 60 3.19 7.70 14.67
C LEU A 60 2.19 6.73 15.27
N ARG A 61 0.98 7.22 15.61
CA ARG A 61 -0.07 6.39 16.21
C ARG A 61 -0.53 5.30 15.25
N TYR A 62 -0.79 5.62 13.99
CA TYR A 62 -1.19 4.63 12.99
C TYR A 62 -0.11 3.54 12.80
N ARG A 63 1.18 3.91 12.84
CA ARG A 63 2.28 2.94 12.80
C ARG A 63 2.25 2.00 14.00
N GLN A 64 2.00 2.51 15.21
CA GLN A 64 1.86 1.67 16.41
C GLN A 64 0.70 0.68 16.25
N GLN A 65 -0.44 1.13 15.72
CA GLN A 65 -1.56 0.21 15.43
C GLN A 65 -1.19 -0.90 14.45
N LEU A 66 -0.44 -0.57 13.38
CA LEU A 66 0.03 -1.57 12.42
C LEU A 66 1.04 -2.55 13.04
N GLN A 67 1.84 -2.11 14.01
CA GLN A 67 2.76 -2.99 14.75
C GLN A 67 1.99 -3.95 15.66
N GLU A 68 0.96 -3.48 16.35
CA GLU A 68 0.07 -4.32 17.16
C GLU A 68 -0.68 -5.34 16.30
N ALA A 69 -1.16 -4.92 15.12
CA ALA A 69 -1.84 -5.78 14.15
C ALA A 69 -0.89 -6.57 13.24
N TRP A 70 0.42 -6.53 13.51
CA TRP A 70 1.42 -7.12 12.62
C TRP A 70 1.22 -8.61 12.30
N PRO A 71 0.76 -9.47 13.23
CA PRO A 71 0.46 -10.87 12.89
C PRO A 71 -0.59 -11.00 11.77
N GLN A 72 -1.67 -10.20 11.81
CA GLN A 72 -2.68 -10.20 10.75
C GLN A 72 -2.13 -9.59 9.45
N VAL A 73 -1.39 -8.48 9.56
CA VAL A 73 -0.80 -7.80 8.40
C VAL A 73 0.19 -8.72 7.68
N SER A 74 1.12 -9.34 8.40
CA SER A 74 2.13 -10.23 7.84
C SER A 74 1.53 -11.50 7.23
N SER A 75 0.51 -12.09 7.88
CA SER A 75 -0.23 -13.23 7.34
C SER A 75 -0.97 -12.87 6.05
N TRP A 76 -1.65 -11.72 6.02
CA TRP A 76 -2.28 -11.21 4.81
C TRP A 76 -1.25 -10.94 3.72
N LEU A 77 -0.14 -10.27 4.02
CA LEU A 77 0.93 -10.04 3.06
C LEU A 77 1.46 -11.35 2.50
N ALA A 78 1.66 -12.38 3.33
CA ALA A 78 2.16 -13.68 2.89
C ALA A 78 1.20 -14.43 1.95
N SER A 79 -0.12 -14.21 2.08
CA SER A 79 -1.12 -14.88 1.23
C SER A 79 -1.27 -14.27 -0.17
N LEU A 80 -0.64 -13.13 -0.45
CA LEU A 80 -0.79 -12.43 -1.73
C LEU A 80 -0.04 -13.12 -2.89
N SER A 81 -0.79 -13.56 -3.91
CA SER A 81 -0.29 -14.10 -5.19
C SER A 81 -0.09 -13.02 -6.25
N LEU A 82 1.03 -13.00 -6.99
CA LEU A 82 1.35 -12.02 -8.05
C LEU A 82 0.41 -12.04 -9.28
N GLU A 83 -0.50 -13.00 -9.37
CA GLU A 83 -1.34 -13.20 -10.55
C GLU A 83 -2.60 -12.33 -10.59
N VAL A 84 -3.03 -11.83 -9.45
CA VAL A 84 -4.23 -11.01 -9.30
C VAL A 84 -3.82 -9.59 -8.92
N ASN A 85 -4.54 -8.57 -9.39
CA ASN A 85 -4.39 -7.19 -8.93
C ASN A 85 -5.41 -6.91 -7.82
N CYS A 86 -5.08 -6.02 -6.89
CA CYS A 86 -6.08 -5.48 -5.96
C CYS A 86 -5.86 -3.98 -5.71
N THR A 87 -6.91 -3.31 -5.27
CA THR A 87 -6.92 -1.89 -4.92
C THR A 87 -7.39 -1.71 -3.49
N LEU A 88 -6.54 -1.12 -2.65
CA LEU A 88 -6.90 -0.70 -1.30
C LEU A 88 -7.64 0.64 -1.36
N LEU A 89 -8.87 0.67 -0.84
CA LEU A 89 -9.76 1.81 -0.94
C LEU A 89 -9.85 2.58 0.38
N CYS A 90 -9.67 3.92 0.30
CA CYS A 90 -10.02 4.88 1.37
C CYS A 90 -10.99 5.97 0.85
N TRP A 91 -11.44 6.88 1.73
CA TRP A 91 -12.38 7.95 1.35
C TRP A 91 -11.68 9.09 0.60
N GLU A 92 -10.55 9.49 1.13
CA GLU A 92 -9.75 10.65 0.75
C GLU A 92 -9.32 10.57 -0.71
N LYS A 93 -9.26 11.71 -1.43
CA LYS A 93 -8.82 11.78 -2.83
C LYS A 93 -7.29 11.83 -2.94
N LYS A 94 -6.76 11.64 -4.15
CA LYS A 94 -5.32 11.79 -4.38
C LYS A 94 -4.85 13.21 -3.97
N GLY A 95 -3.72 13.28 -3.29
CA GLY A 95 -3.14 14.53 -2.79
C GLY A 95 -3.49 14.87 -1.34
N GLU A 96 -4.51 14.22 -0.77
CA GLU A 96 -4.85 14.38 0.65
C GLU A 96 -4.01 13.44 1.54
N PHE A 97 -3.77 13.87 2.78
CA PHE A 97 -3.22 13.01 3.82
C PHE A 97 -4.24 11.90 4.15
N CYS A 98 -3.94 10.65 3.76
CA CYS A 98 -4.75 9.46 4.05
C CYS A 98 -3.88 8.33 4.62
N HIS A 99 -4.45 7.53 5.53
CA HIS A 99 -3.82 6.32 6.06
C HIS A 99 -3.45 5.31 4.97
N ARG A 100 -4.15 5.29 3.81
CA ARG A 100 -3.76 4.43 2.68
C ARG A 100 -2.32 4.68 2.25
N ASN A 101 -1.84 5.92 2.29
CA ASN A 101 -0.48 6.25 1.86
C ASN A 101 0.54 5.65 2.84
N LEU A 102 0.20 5.62 4.12
CA LEU A 102 0.99 4.99 5.18
C LEU A 102 0.95 3.46 5.06
N ALA A 103 -0.22 2.88 4.80
CA ALA A 103 -0.38 1.45 4.54
C ALA A 103 0.43 1.01 3.32
N MET A 104 0.35 1.77 2.22
CA MET A 104 1.12 1.55 1.00
C MET A 104 2.63 1.66 1.24
N SER A 105 3.07 2.61 2.07
CA SER A 105 4.49 2.73 2.47
C SER A 105 4.97 1.49 3.24
N MET A 106 4.14 0.97 4.15
CA MET A 106 4.42 -0.28 4.86
C MET A 106 4.48 -1.47 3.89
N ILE A 107 3.52 -1.58 2.97
CA ILE A 107 3.49 -2.63 1.94
C ILE A 107 4.75 -2.57 1.08
N ARG A 108 5.15 -1.39 0.63
CA ARG A 108 6.40 -1.20 -0.14
C ARG A 108 7.64 -1.68 0.61
N LYS A 109 7.67 -1.50 1.94
CA LYS A 109 8.78 -1.96 2.77
C LYS A 109 8.85 -3.49 2.86
N HIS A 110 7.71 -4.18 2.95
CA HIS A 110 7.67 -5.62 3.25
C HIS A 110 7.40 -6.53 2.03
N ARG A 111 6.68 -6.02 1.03
CA ARG A 111 6.29 -6.69 -0.22
C ARG A 111 6.29 -5.71 -1.41
N PRO A 112 7.41 -5.05 -1.77
CA PRO A 112 7.48 -4.21 -2.96
C PRO A 112 7.31 -5.00 -4.25
N ASP A 113 7.49 -6.32 -4.26
CA ASP A 113 7.09 -7.18 -5.36
C ASP A 113 5.59 -7.07 -5.68
N CYS A 114 4.79 -6.75 -4.66
CA CYS A 114 3.37 -6.48 -4.76
C CYS A 114 3.06 -4.99 -4.86
N TYR A 115 4.01 -4.06 -4.85
CA TYR A 115 3.67 -2.64 -4.78
C TYR A 115 3.42 -2.04 -6.17
N GLY A 116 2.20 -1.55 -6.42
CA GLY A 116 1.85 -0.65 -7.54
C GLY A 116 1.96 -1.21 -8.97
N GLY A 117 2.43 -2.45 -9.15
CA GLY A 117 2.42 -3.13 -10.45
C GLY A 117 3.05 -2.32 -11.58
N ARG A 118 2.32 -2.24 -12.71
CA ARG A 118 2.80 -1.60 -13.95
C ARG A 118 2.65 -0.08 -13.99
N ASP A 119 1.94 0.51 -13.02
CA ASP A 119 1.68 1.96 -12.97
C ASP A 119 2.70 2.71 -12.08
N MET A 120 3.68 1.96 -11.55
CA MET A 120 4.85 2.53 -10.90
C MET A 120 5.71 3.28 -11.93
N PRO A 121 6.17 4.50 -11.62
CA PRO A 121 7.11 5.21 -12.47
C PRO A 121 8.37 4.35 -12.63
N VAL A 122 8.64 3.94 -13.87
CA VAL A 122 9.89 3.27 -14.25
C VAL A 122 11.01 4.26 -13.97
N ILE A 123 11.92 3.92 -13.05
CA ILE A 123 13.19 4.64 -12.93
C ILE A 123 14.03 4.21 -14.14
N PRO A 124 14.35 5.11 -15.08
CA PRO A 124 15.16 4.74 -16.24
C PRO A 124 16.52 4.20 -15.79
N GLY A 125 16.96 3.08 -16.35
CA GLY A 125 18.27 2.48 -16.07
C GLY A 125 18.31 1.45 -14.93
N LEU A 126 17.24 1.26 -14.17
CA LEU A 126 17.21 0.26 -13.09
C LEU A 126 16.77 -1.13 -13.62
N GLY A 127 17.72 -1.84 -14.25
CA GLY A 127 17.52 -3.18 -14.80
C GLY A 127 18.03 -4.30 -13.89
N CYS A 128 17.39 -5.46 -13.94
CA CYS A 128 17.88 -6.67 -13.28
C CYS A 128 19.17 -7.15 -13.97
N PRO A 129 20.28 -7.36 -13.24
CA PRO A 129 21.53 -7.81 -13.85
C PRO A 129 21.44 -9.23 -14.45
N LYS A 130 20.48 -10.04 -13.97
CA LYS A 130 20.29 -11.43 -14.39
C LYS A 130 19.40 -11.56 -15.63
N CYS A 131 18.31 -10.81 -15.69
CA CYS A 131 17.28 -11.00 -16.73
C CYS A 131 16.92 -9.72 -17.49
N GLN A 132 17.61 -8.62 -17.21
CA GLN A 132 17.47 -7.30 -17.84
C GLN A 132 16.08 -6.66 -17.71
N SER A 133 15.19 -7.28 -16.94
CA SER A 133 13.85 -6.74 -16.67
C SER A 133 13.93 -5.54 -15.75
N ILE A 134 13.01 -4.58 -15.93
CA ILE A 134 12.88 -3.41 -15.04
C ILE A 134 12.68 -3.89 -13.61
N LEU A 135 13.43 -3.33 -12.67
CA LEU A 135 13.25 -3.60 -11.25
C LEU A 135 12.23 -2.65 -10.64
N ILE A 136 11.44 -3.16 -9.70
CA ILE A 136 10.55 -2.36 -8.88
C ILE A 136 11.37 -1.75 -7.74
N PRO A 137 11.47 -0.42 -7.61
CA PRO A 137 12.19 0.20 -6.50
C PRO A 137 11.45 0.00 -5.18
N GLY A 138 12.05 -0.76 -4.25
CA GLY A 138 11.64 -0.78 -2.85
C GLY A 138 12.24 0.39 -2.08
N VAL A 139 12.25 0.31 -0.75
CA VAL A 139 12.85 1.33 0.13
C VAL A 139 14.36 1.12 0.24
N ASP A 140 14.79 -0.11 0.53
CA ASP A 140 16.21 -0.46 0.72
C ASP A 140 16.77 -1.34 -0.42
N GLN A 141 15.89 -2.01 -1.16
CA GLN A 141 16.23 -2.98 -2.20
C GLN A 141 15.21 -2.90 -3.33
N SER A 142 15.62 -3.25 -4.55
CA SER A 142 14.75 -3.33 -5.71
C SER A 142 14.35 -4.77 -5.98
N TYR A 143 13.11 -5.00 -6.41
CA TYR A 143 12.59 -6.33 -6.68
C TYR A 143 12.51 -6.62 -8.17
N CYS A 144 13.01 -7.78 -8.59
CA CYS A 144 12.83 -8.26 -9.96
C CYS A 144 11.60 -9.16 -10.06
N LEU A 145 10.57 -8.72 -10.78
CA LEU A 145 9.37 -9.54 -11.03
C LEU A 145 9.66 -10.84 -11.78
N ARG A 146 10.65 -10.84 -12.69
CA ARG A 146 10.96 -12.00 -13.52
C ARG A 146 11.80 -13.04 -12.79
N CYS A 147 12.80 -12.61 -12.01
CA CYS A 147 13.62 -13.51 -11.19
C CYS A 147 12.97 -13.83 -9.84
N ARG A 148 11.94 -13.08 -9.44
CA ARG A 148 11.30 -13.14 -8.12
C ARG A 148 12.28 -12.97 -6.95
N GLU A 149 13.30 -12.15 -7.16
CA GLU A 149 14.41 -11.95 -6.24
C GLU A 149 14.56 -10.47 -5.91
N TRP A 150 14.92 -10.21 -4.66
CA TRP A 150 15.36 -8.91 -4.19
C TRP A 150 16.81 -8.68 -4.54
N ARG A 151 17.12 -7.44 -4.93
CA ARG A 151 18.44 -7.00 -5.34
C ARG A 151 18.74 -5.67 -4.66
N ILE A 152 19.98 -5.50 -4.22
CA ILE A 152 20.44 -4.22 -3.69
C ILE A 152 20.29 -3.19 -4.81
N THR A 153 19.55 -2.12 -4.55
CA THR A 153 19.47 -0.99 -5.47
C THR A 153 20.86 -0.37 -5.55
N PRO A 154 21.50 -0.30 -6.73
CA PRO A 154 22.74 0.46 -6.84
C PRO A 154 22.41 1.90 -6.45
N THR A 155 22.90 2.36 -5.31
CA THR A 155 22.90 3.78 -4.99
C THR A 155 23.74 4.44 -6.06
N SER A 156 23.13 5.32 -6.86
CA SER A 156 23.87 6.25 -7.70
C SER A 156 24.90 6.93 -6.79
N ALA A 157 26.18 6.65 -7.03
CA ALA A 157 27.28 7.37 -6.40
C ALA A 157 27.27 8.83 -6.86
#